data_AF-A0A7J6T0F3-F1
#
_entry.id   AF-A0A7J6T0F3-F1
#
_cell.length_a   1.000
_cell.length_b   1.000
_cell.length_c   1.000
_cell.angle_alpha   90.00
_cell.angle_beta   90.00
_cell.angle_gamma   90.00
#
_symmetry.space_group_name_H-M   'P 1'
#
loop_
_entity.id
_entity.type
_entity.pdbx_description
1 polymer ?
#
loop_
_entity_poly.entity_id
_entity_poly.type
_entity_poly.pdbx_seq_one_letter_code
_entity_poly.pdbx_strand_id
1 'polypeptide(L)'
;MDRRGTEMLWLVVKYRGSSIWTFPFSSHLHGMTARETLQRICTAQLGEGYAPFFVGTCPMHYRKFTSVRNPEDDGAVVGSKVFYYRAIHLPS
;
A
#
# COMPACT_ATOMS: atom_id res chain seq x y z
N MET A 1 -26.82 -8.41 2.97
CA MET A 1 -27.10 -6.99 2.69
C MET A 1 -25.78 -6.31 2.40
N ASP A 2 -25.52 -6.01 1.14
CA ASP A 2 -24.33 -5.25 0.74
C ASP A 2 -24.45 -3.82 1.22
N ARG A 3 -23.46 -3.36 1.98
CA ARG A 3 -23.65 -2.22 2.88
C ARG A 3 -23.90 -0.89 2.17
N ARG A 4 -23.46 -0.68 0.91
CA ARG A 4 -23.67 0.56 0.11
C ARG A 4 -23.45 0.33 -1.40
N GLY A 5 -24.48 -0.10 -2.14
CA GLY A 5 -24.36 -0.47 -3.57
C GLY A 5 -24.04 0.66 -4.57
N THR A 6 -24.10 1.92 -4.15
CA THR A 6 -23.89 3.10 -5.02
C THR A 6 -22.64 3.91 -4.67
N GLU A 7 -21.93 3.56 -3.60
CA GLU A 7 -20.78 4.30 -3.13
C GLU A 7 -19.46 3.59 -3.46
N MET A 8 -18.41 4.38 -3.66
CA MET A 8 -17.06 3.83 -3.79
C MET A 8 -16.51 3.44 -2.42
N LEU A 9 -16.23 2.15 -2.26
CA LEU A 9 -15.59 1.63 -1.06
C LEU A 9 -14.07 1.55 -1.24
N TRP A 10 -13.36 1.85 -0.16
CA TRP A 10 -11.91 1.80 -0.09
C TRP A 10 -11.46 0.77 0.93
N LEU A 11 -10.46 -0.04 0.57
CA LEU A 11 -9.85 -0.97 1.50
C LEU A 11 -8.89 -0.22 2.44
N VAL A 12 -9.20 -0.25 3.73
CA VAL A 12 -8.32 0.24 4.79
C VAL A 12 -8.00 -0.89 5.77
N VAL A 13 -6.76 -0.91 6.25
CA VAL A 13 -6.25 -1.91 7.18
C VAL A 13 -5.63 -1.23 8.40
N LYS A 14 -5.62 -1.95 9.52
CA LYS A 14 -4.94 -1.54 10.74
C LYS A 14 -3.87 -2.57 11.07
N TYR A 15 -2.62 -2.19 10.90
CA TYR A 15 -1.48 -3.06 11.23
C TYR A 15 -1.31 -3.22 12.73
N ARG A 16 -0.79 -4.38 13.15
CA ARG A 16 -0.47 -4.66 14.55
C ARG A 16 0.49 -3.60 15.08
N GLY A 17 0.15 -3.00 16.22
CA GLY A 17 0.95 -1.92 16.84
C GLY A 17 0.69 -0.52 16.27
N SER A 18 -0.11 -0.37 15.22
CA SER A 18 -0.53 0.94 14.72
C SER A 18 -1.83 1.37 15.39
N SER A 19 -1.90 2.63 15.83
CA SER A 19 -3.17 3.28 16.23
C SER A 19 -3.97 3.82 15.03
N ILE A 20 -3.34 3.92 13.85
CA ILE A 20 -3.88 4.60 12.67
C ILE A 20 -4.32 3.57 11.61
N TRP A 21 -5.51 3.80 11.04
CA TRP A 21 -5.99 3.11 9.85
C TRP A 21 -5.32 3.65 8.59
N THR A 22 -4.92 2.77 7.68
CA THR A 22 -4.22 3.19 6.47
C THR A 22 -4.48 2.25 5.30
N PHE A 23 -4.07 2.64 4.10
CA PHE A 23 -4.10 1.75 2.94
C PHE A 23 -3.06 0.63 3.11
N PRO A 24 -3.33 -0.58 2.61
CA PRO A 24 -2.33 -1.64 2.59
C PRO A 24 -1.02 -1.18 1.94
N PHE A 25 0.10 -1.40 2.63
CA PHE A 25 1.43 -1.09 2.12
C PHE A 25 2.43 -2.18 2.49
N SER A 26 3.55 -2.21 1.77
CA SER A 26 4.68 -3.09 2.07
C SER A 26 5.96 -2.43 1.57
N SER A 27 7.09 -2.79 2.18
CA SER A 27 8.40 -2.36 1.70
C SER A 27 8.64 -2.91 0.29
N HIS A 28 9.07 -2.03 -0.60
CA HIS A 28 9.51 -2.43 -1.93
C HIS A 28 10.84 -3.18 -1.80
N LEU A 29 10.92 -4.39 -2.34
CA LEU A 29 12.15 -5.18 -2.32
C LEU A 29 12.94 -4.91 -3.61
N HIS A 30 14.26 -4.87 -3.47
CA HIS A 30 15.15 -4.71 -4.61
C HIS A 30 14.95 -5.85 -5.63
N GLY A 31 14.92 -5.50 -6.91
CA GLY A 31 14.68 -6.45 -8.01
C GLY A 31 13.21 -6.76 -8.28
N MET A 32 12.26 -6.32 -7.44
CA MET A 32 10.83 -6.42 -7.74
C MET A 32 10.35 -5.20 -8.51
N THR A 33 9.34 -5.40 -9.35
CA THR A 33 8.54 -4.32 -9.93
C THR A 33 7.50 -3.82 -8.93
N ALA A 34 6.95 -2.63 -9.19
CA ALA A 34 5.82 -2.11 -8.41
C ALA A 34 4.61 -3.07 -8.48
N ARG A 35 4.34 -3.65 -9.66
CA ARG A 35 3.21 -4.58 -9.84
C ARG A 35 3.34 -5.84 -9.00
N GLU A 36 4.52 -6.45 -8.95
CA GLU A 36 4.76 -7.63 -8.10
C GLU A 36 4.65 -7.27 -6.62
N THR A 37 5.11 -6.07 -6.22
CA THR A 37 4.93 -5.58 -4.84
C THR A 37 3.44 -5.46 -4.48
N LEU A 38 2.63 -4.91 -5.39
CA LEU A 38 1.18 -4.77 -5.19
C LEU A 38 0.47 -6.12 -5.14
N GLN A 39 0.82 -7.06 -6.01
CA GLN A 39 0.28 -8.43 -5.98
C GLN A 39 0.59 -9.14 -4.66
N ARG A 40 1.80 -8.95 -4.12
CA ARG A 40 2.16 -9.49 -2.80
C ARG A 40 1.33 -8.87 -1.68
N ILE A 41 1.07 -7.56 -1.74
CA ILE A 41 0.18 -6.88 -0.78
C ILE A 41 -1.22 -7.48 -0.86
N CYS A 42 -1.77 -7.65 -2.07
CA CYS A 42 -3.07 -8.26 -2.28
C CYS A 42 -3.14 -9.68 -1.70
N THR A 43 -2.15 -10.52 -2.02
CA THR A 43 -2.04 -11.89 -1.50
C THR A 43 -2.01 -11.93 0.02
N ALA A 44 -1.20 -11.06 0.63
CA ALA A 44 -1.05 -11.01 2.08
C ALA A 44 -2.29 -10.50 2.83
N GLN A 45 -3.11 -9.66 2.20
CA GLN A 45 -4.30 -9.07 2.84
C GLN A 45 -5.60 -9.78 2.51
N LEU A 46 -5.72 -10.35 1.30
CA LEU A 46 -6.99 -10.84 0.74
C LEU A 46 -6.90 -12.31 0.27
N GLY A 47 -5.72 -12.93 0.31
CA GLY A 47 -5.50 -14.34 -0.05
C GLY A 47 -4.94 -14.56 -1.46
N GLU A 48 -4.41 -15.76 -1.71
CA GLU A 48 -3.69 -16.13 -2.95
C GLU A 48 -4.55 -16.07 -4.22
N GLY A 49 -5.87 -16.21 -4.10
CA GLY A 49 -6.80 -16.13 -5.24
C GLY A 49 -7.24 -14.71 -5.60
N TYR A 50 -6.86 -13.69 -4.83
CA TYR A 50 -7.36 -12.34 -5.07
C TYR A 50 -6.61 -11.63 -6.20
N ALA A 51 -7.30 -11.43 -7.33
CA ALA A 51 -6.76 -10.79 -8.52
C ALA A 51 -7.52 -9.48 -8.86
N PRO A 52 -7.04 -8.31 -8.40
CA PRO A 52 -7.68 -7.05 -8.74
C PRO A 52 -7.23 -6.54 -10.11
N PHE A 53 -8.02 -5.64 -10.70
CA PHE A 53 -7.61 -4.89 -11.88
C PHE A 53 -6.73 -3.70 -11.49
N PHE A 54 -5.43 -3.77 -11.78
CA PHE A 54 -4.50 -2.65 -11.55
C PHE A 54 -4.66 -1.55 -12.60
N VAL A 55 -4.89 -0.31 -12.14
CA VAL A 55 -5.08 0.84 -13.00
C VAL A 55 -3.72 1.45 -13.35
N GLY A 56 -3.22 1.12 -14.55
CA GLY A 56 -1.94 1.63 -15.06
C GLY A 56 -0.73 1.06 -14.33
N THR A 57 0.43 1.66 -14.60
CA THR A 57 1.74 1.28 -14.05
C THR A 57 2.39 2.38 -13.22
N CYS A 58 1.86 3.60 -13.26
CA CYS A 58 2.37 4.76 -12.52
C CYS A 58 1.65 4.92 -11.16
N PRO A 59 2.35 5.44 -10.13
CA PRO A 59 1.71 5.80 -8.88
C PRO A 59 0.78 7.00 -9.08
N MET A 60 -0.39 6.96 -8.45
CA MET A 60 -1.38 8.05 -8.49
C MET A 60 -1.03 9.16 -7.49
N HIS A 61 -0.37 8.80 -6.40
CA HIS A 61 0.02 9.74 -5.36
C HIS A 61 1.25 9.22 -4.61
N TYR A 62 1.93 10.10 -3.89
CA TYR A 62 2.99 9.70 -2.96
C TYR A 62 2.93 10.52 -1.68
N ARG A 63 3.38 9.93 -0.57
CA ARG A 63 3.54 10.60 0.71
C ARG A 63 4.98 10.43 1.19
N LYS A 64 5.61 11.53 1.59
CA LYS A 64 6.94 11.54 2.19
C LYS A 64 6.80 11.56 3.72
N PHE A 65 7.50 10.65 4.37
CA PHE A 65 7.71 10.64 5.81
C PHE A 65 9.14 11.09 6.08
N THR A 66 9.30 12.22 6.77
CA THR A 66 10.60 12.68 7.25
C THR A 66 10.82 12.13 8.65
N SER A 67 11.91 11.37 8.85
CA SER A 67 12.44 11.17 10.19
C SER A 67 13.13 12.46 10.64
N VAL A 68 12.96 12.83 11.92
CA VAL A 68 13.71 13.94 12.51
C VAL A 68 15.17 13.49 12.57
N ARG A 69 16.07 14.30 12.00
CA ARG A 69 17.50 14.00 11.94
C ARG A 69 18.10 14.23 13.32
N ASN A 70 18.62 13.19 13.97
CA ASN A 70 19.55 13.39 15.07
C ASN A 70 20.95 13.57 14.49
N PRO A 71 21.77 14.49 15.02
CA PRO A 71 23.13 14.74 14.50
C PRO A 71 24.06 13.50 14.57
N GLU A 72 23.70 12.50 15.36
CA GLU A 72 24.47 11.27 15.57
C GLU A 72 24.16 10.15 14.54
N ASP A 73 23.11 10.31 13.72
CA ASP A 73 22.64 9.32 12.75
C ASP A 73 23.34 9.47 11.38
N ASP A 74 24.66 9.57 11.35
CA ASP A 74 25.42 9.68 10.11
C ASP A 74 25.42 8.31 9.39
N GLY A 75 24.49 8.14 8.43
CA GLY A 75 24.31 6.90 7.65
C GLY A 75 22.93 6.24 7.79
N ALA A 76 22.05 6.73 8.68
CA ALA A 76 20.70 6.17 8.82
C ALA A 76 19.76 6.60 7.67
N VAL A 77 18.85 5.72 7.26
CA VAL A 77 17.87 5.97 6.18
C VAL A 77 17.04 7.22 6.52
N VAL A 78 17.22 8.29 5.74
CA VAL A 78 16.72 9.66 5.99
C VAL A 78 15.23 9.84 5.65
N GLY A 79 14.41 8.85 5.99
CA GLY A 79 12.96 8.87 5.80
C GLY A 79 12.47 7.91 4.73
N SER A 80 11.15 7.85 4.59
CA SER A 80 10.47 6.87 3.73
C SER A 80 9.50 7.57 2.79
N LYS A 81 9.39 7.06 1.56
CA LYS A 81 8.34 7.48 0.62
C LYS A 81 7.40 6.31 0.39
N VAL A 82 6.10 6.57 0.51
CA VAL A 82 5.05 5.62 0.16
C VAL A 82 4.42 6.08 -1.14
N PHE A 83 4.36 5.17 -2.12
CA PHE A 83 3.74 5.40 -3.42
C PHE A 83 2.41 4.65 -3.47
N TYR A 84 1.33 5.36 -3.77
CA TYR A 84 -0.02 4.81 -3.82
C TYR A 84 -0.40 4.45 -5.25
N TYR A 85 -0.88 3.22 -5.42
CA TYR A 85 -1.38 2.70 -6.68
C TYR A 85 -2.86 2.35 -6.54
N ARG A 86 -3.60 2.47 -7.64
CA ARG A 86 -5.04 2.20 -7.67
C ARG A 86 -5.29 0.81 -8.24
N ALA A 87 -6.15 0.05 -7.56
CA ALA A 87 -6.65 -1.23 -8.04
C ALA A 87 -8.16 -1.28 -7.84
N ILE A 88 -8.86 -1.94 -8.77
CA ILE A 88 -10.32 -2.09 -8.75
C ILE A 88 -10.62 -3.55 -8.41
N HIS A 89 -11.47 -3.76 -7.41
CA HIS A 89 -12.02 -5.08 -7.12
C HIS A 89 -12.96 -5.50 -8.25
N LEU A 90 -12.74 -6.68 -8.81
CA LEU A 90 -13.64 -7.29 -9.78
C LEU A 90 -14.51 -8.32 -9.05
N PRO A 91 -15.85 -8.31 -9.24
CA PRO A 91 -16.71 -9.35 -8.70
C PRO A 91 -16.27 -10.73 -9.19
N SER A 92 -16.33 -11.71 -8.30
CA SER A 92 -16.11 -13.14 -8.62
C SER A 92 -17.32 -13.75 -9.30
#